data_AF-A0A935RD17-F1
#
_entry.id   AF-A0A935RD17-F1
#
_cell.length_a   1.000
_cell.length_b   1.000
_cell.length_c   1.000
_cell.angle_alpha   90.00
_cell.angle_beta   90.00
_cell.angle_gamma   90.00
#
_symmetry.space_group_name_H-M   'P 1'
#
loop_
_entity.id
_entity.type
_entity.pdbx_description
1 polymer ?
#
loop_
_entity_poly.entity_id
_entity_poly.type
_entity_poly.pdbx_seq_one_letter_code
_entity_poly.pdbx_strand_id
1 'polypeptide(L)'
;MKERPAWRSLKKDNEGKDLASVVDKNGVKVIESLRDQAMRGGGFVNYVWPKPGAGDQPKVSYAEMIPGTQMWIGTGVYLDNIGAYQAQMASEIGKMAQHHTATMLAVTGTIFAATFIMVLFVAFSIVRALRAMIESFPRHRRRRRRPDPAYRNPLARRNRRAGGMVQHIPG
;
A
#
# COMPACT_ATOMS: atom_id res chain seq x y z
N MET A 1 -53.67 37.26 13.71
CA MET A 1 -52.36 37.67 14.26
C MET A 1 -51.35 36.60 13.89
N LYS A 2 -50.30 36.91 13.11
CA LYS A 2 -49.21 35.97 12.80
C LYS A 2 -48.21 36.06 13.95
N GLU A 3 -48.06 34.96 14.70
CA GLU A 3 -47.09 34.90 15.79
C GLU A 3 -45.69 35.18 15.26
N ARG A 4 -44.98 36.13 15.89
CA ARG A 4 -43.62 36.48 15.49
C ARG A 4 -42.68 35.38 16.01
N PRO A 5 -41.88 34.72 15.16
CA PRO A 5 -40.90 33.76 15.64
C PRO A 5 -39.92 34.48 16.58
N ALA A 6 -39.92 34.08 17.85
CA ALA A 6 -39.08 34.64 18.89
C ALA A 6 -37.78 33.82 18.99
N TRP A 7 -36.77 34.14 18.18
CA TRP A 7 -35.40 33.69 18.46
C TRP A 7 -34.71 34.65 19.41
N ARG A 8 -33.87 34.08 20.29
CA ARG A 8 -32.99 34.84 21.17
C ARG A 8 -31.55 34.66 20.71
N SER A 9 -30.95 35.73 20.20
CA SER A 9 -29.56 35.73 19.74
C SER A 9 -28.66 36.23 20.86
N LEU A 10 -27.46 35.65 21.02
CA LEU A 10 -26.46 36.14 21.98
C LEU A 10 -26.02 37.58 21.71
N LYS A 11 -26.24 38.08 20.47
CA LYS A 11 -26.06 39.48 20.11
C LYS A 11 -27.39 40.21 20.34
N LYS A 12 -27.42 41.10 21.35
CA LYS A 12 -28.61 41.84 21.79
C LYS A 12 -29.31 42.61 20.64
N ASP A 13 -28.55 43.04 19.64
CA ASP A 13 -29.05 43.80 18.48
C ASP A 13 -29.91 42.98 17.49
N ASN A 14 -29.93 41.65 17.65
CA ASN A 14 -30.57 40.70 16.74
C ASN A 14 -31.80 40.01 17.35
N GLU A 15 -32.13 40.30 18.62
CA GLU A 15 -33.34 39.79 19.25
C GLU A 15 -34.58 40.44 18.59
N GLY A 16 -35.54 39.63 18.11
CA GLY A 16 -36.83 40.09 17.58
C GLY A 16 -36.87 40.63 16.14
N LYS A 17 -35.73 40.72 15.43
CA LYS A 17 -35.67 41.02 13.98
C LYS A 17 -35.88 39.76 13.17
N ASP A 18 -36.65 39.80 12.07
CA ASP A 18 -36.75 38.69 11.11
C ASP A 18 -35.39 38.37 10.48
N LEU A 19 -34.72 37.33 10.98
CA LEU A 19 -33.43 36.88 10.46
C LEU A 19 -33.57 35.73 9.45
N ALA A 20 -34.80 35.28 9.15
CA ALA A 20 -35.01 34.15 8.27
C ALA A 20 -34.40 34.39 6.87
N SER A 21 -34.40 35.64 6.39
CA SER A 21 -33.86 36.03 5.10
C SER A 21 -32.40 36.51 5.13
N VAL A 22 -31.67 36.31 6.23
CA VAL A 22 -30.26 36.72 6.28
C VAL A 22 -29.42 35.77 5.42
N VAL A 23 -28.79 36.37 4.41
CA VAL A 23 -27.85 35.72 3.52
C VAL A 23 -26.46 36.22 3.85
N ASP A 24 -25.49 35.30 3.98
CA ASP A 24 -24.10 35.68 4.15
C ASP A 24 -23.47 36.19 2.84
N LYS A 25 -22.20 36.62 2.90
CA LYS A 25 -21.44 37.07 1.73
C LYS A 25 -21.27 36.00 0.64
N ASN A 26 -21.43 34.73 0.97
CA ASN A 26 -21.26 33.59 0.08
C ASN A 26 -22.61 33.06 -0.46
N GLY A 27 -23.73 33.74 -0.18
CA GLY A 27 -25.05 33.31 -0.63
C GLY A 27 -25.75 32.29 0.30
N VAL A 28 -25.17 31.98 1.45
CA VAL A 28 -25.74 31.02 2.42
C VAL A 28 -26.87 31.69 3.20
N LYS A 29 -28.07 31.14 3.08
CA LYS A 29 -29.20 31.50 3.94
C LYS A 29 -29.01 30.90 5.33
N VAL A 30 -28.37 31.66 6.22
CA VAL A 30 -27.81 31.13 7.47
C VAL A 30 -28.89 30.51 8.36
N ILE A 31 -29.99 31.23 8.61
CA ILE A 31 -31.03 30.79 9.54
C ILE A 31 -31.88 29.67 8.95
N GLU A 32 -32.25 29.74 7.65
CA GLU A 32 -32.95 28.65 6.96
C GLU A 32 -32.12 27.36 6.99
N SER A 33 -30.82 27.46 6.67
CA SER A 33 -29.94 26.29 6.63
C SER A 33 -29.79 25.64 8.00
N LEU A 34 -29.64 26.43 9.08
CA LEU A 34 -29.53 25.90 10.44
C LEU A 34 -30.84 25.26 10.92
N ARG A 35 -31.99 25.89 10.63
CA ARG A 35 -33.30 25.30 10.92
C ARG A 35 -33.47 23.96 10.20
N ASP A 36 -33.12 23.91 8.91
CA ASP A 36 -33.30 22.70 8.11
C ASP A 36 -32.39 21.55 8.60
N GLN A 37 -31.17 21.86 9.06
CA GLN A 37 -30.30 20.87 9.71
C GLN A 37 -30.89 20.39 11.04
N ALA A 38 -31.39 21.30 11.87
CA ALA A 38 -32.02 20.93 13.13
C ALA A 38 -33.21 19.97 12.92
N MET A 39 -34.07 20.27 11.95
CA MET A 39 -35.24 19.45 11.61
C MET A 39 -34.87 18.05 11.08
N ARG A 40 -33.66 17.86 10.55
CA ARG A 40 -33.15 16.58 10.04
C ARG A 40 -32.47 15.71 11.12
N GLY A 41 -32.55 16.09 12.39
CA GLY A 41 -31.87 15.40 13.49
C GLY A 41 -30.51 15.98 13.83
N GLY A 42 -30.21 17.18 13.35
CA GLY A 42 -29.02 17.94 13.69
C GLY A 42 -27.95 17.97 12.60
N GLY A 43 -27.21 19.07 12.51
CA GLY A 43 -26.17 19.20 11.49
C GLY A 43 -25.38 20.50 11.51
N PHE A 44 -24.30 20.53 10.74
CA PHE A 44 -23.38 21.66 10.62
C PHE A 44 -23.71 22.54 9.41
N VAL A 45 -23.47 23.84 9.55
CA VAL A 45 -23.54 24.84 8.47
C VAL A 45 -22.30 25.73 8.56
N ASN A 46 -21.62 25.89 7.43
CA ASN A 46 -20.48 26.81 7.27
C ASN A 46 -20.95 28.09 6.57
N TYR A 47 -20.61 29.25 7.14
CA TYR A 47 -21.01 30.54 6.61
C TYR A 47 -20.11 31.66 7.14
N VAL A 48 -20.25 32.86 6.62
CA VAL A 48 -19.55 34.06 7.10
C VAL A 48 -20.45 34.86 8.03
N TRP A 49 -19.93 35.26 9.19
CA TRP A 49 -20.70 36.05 10.16
C TRP A 49 -19.84 37.15 10.82
N PRO A 50 -20.43 38.31 11.16
CA PRO A 50 -19.70 39.41 11.79
C PRO A 50 -19.32 39.08 13.25
N LYS A 51 -18.00 38.92 13.48
CA LYS A 51 -17.35 38.79 14.79
C LYS A 51 -17.07 40.18 15.38
N PRO A 52 -17.53 40.48 16.60
CA PRO A 52 -17.21 41.74 17.28
C PRO A 52 -15.70 41.99 17.32
N GLY A 53 -15.26 43.16 16.86
CA GLY A 53 -13.84 43.54 16.84
C GLY A 53 -12.99 42.99 15.68
N ALA A 54 -13.49 42.04 14.89
CA ALA A 54 -12.73 41.43 13.78
C ALA A 54 -13.46 41.46 12.43
N GLY A 55 -14.65 42.06 12.37
CA GLY A 55 -15.46 42.13 11.15
C GLY A 55 -16.01 40.76 10.73
N ASP A 56 -16.27 40.59 9.44
CA ASP A 56 -16.81 39.34 8.90
C ASP A 56 -15.76 38.23 8.93
N GLN A 57 -16.09 37.13 9.60
CA GLN A 57 -15.19 36.00 9.79
C GLN A 57 -15.90 34.69 9.42
N PRO A 58 -15.16 33.69 8.90
CA PRO A 58 -15.72 32.37 8.66
C PRO A 58 -16.19 31.75 9.99
N LYS A 59 -17.33 31.08 9.97
CA LYS A 59 -17.95 30.46 11.14
C LYS A 59 -18.55 29.11 10.75
N VAL A 60 -18.37 28.12 11.61
CA VAL A 60 -19.14 26.87 11.57
C VAL A 60 -20.13 26.88 12.74
N SER A 61 -21.38 26.53 12.46
CA SER A 61 -22.39 26.35 13.50
C SER A 61 -23.06 24.99 13.36
N TYR A 62 -23.40 24.39 14.49
CA TYR A 62 -24.23 23.21 14.60
C TYR A 62 -25.62 23.63 15.08
N ALA A 63 -26.67 23.00 14.55
CA ALA A 63 -28.04 23.21 15.00
C ALA A 63 -28.77 21.89 15.18
N GLU A 64 -29.61 21.79 16.22
CA GLU A 64 -30.40 20.62 16.58
C GLU A 64 -31.72 21.03 17.25
N MET A 65 -32.75 20.17 17.16
CA MET A 65 -33.99 20.36 17.90
C MET A 65 -33.79 20.14 19.41
N ILE A 66 -34.46 20.94 20.23
CA ILE A 66 -34.53 20.69 21.68
C ILE A 66 -35.59 19.62 21.91
N PRO A 67 -35.23 18.44 22.47
CA PRO A 67 -36.16 17.34 22.66
C PRO A 67 -37.43 17.76 23.43
N GLY A 68 -38.60 17.33 22.93
CA GLY A 68 -39.89 17.65 23.55
C GLY A 68 -40.41 19.06 23.29
N THR A 69 -39.80 19.83 22.38
CA THR A 69 -40.25 21.19 22.00
C THR A 69 -40.26 21.38 20.48
N GLN A 70 -40.86 22.48 20.02
CA GLN A 70 -40.75 22.94 18.62
C GLN A 70 -39.57 23.90 18.39
N MET A 71 -38.71 24.07 19.40
CA MET A 71 -37.56 24.98 19.32
C MET A 71 -36.32 24.22 18.87
N TRP A 72 -35.48 24.89 18.09
CA TRP A 72 -34.13 24.42 17.77
C TRP A 72 -33.10 25.36 18.40
N ILE A 73 -31.94 24.79 18.73
CA ILE A 73 -30.80 25.51 19.25
C ILE A 73 -29.67 25.43 18.24
N GLY A 74 -28.95 26.53 18.06
CA GLY A 74 -27.76 26.59 17.23
C GLY A 74 -26.59 27.21 17.99
N THR A 75 -25.41 26.60 17.89
CA THR A 75 -24.16 27.13 18.45
C THR A 75 -23.07 27.08 17.40
N GLY A 76 -22.08 27.98 17.47
CA GLY A 76 -21.00 27.96 16.50
C GLY A 76 -19.77 28.74 16.89
N VAL A 77 -18.66 28.38 16.25
CA VAL A 77 -17.31 28.88 16.52
C VAL A 77 -16.75 29.55 15.26
N TYR A 78 -16.04 30.66 15.47
CA TYR A 78 -15.35 31.35 14.38
C TYR A 78 -14.06 30.59 14.01
N LEU A 79 -13.78 30.54 12.72
CA LEU A 79 -12.65 29.80 12.13
C LEU A 79 -11.47 30.72 11.81
N ASP A 80 -11.46 31.96 12.29
CA ASP A 80 -10.41 32.94 12.02
C ASP A 80 -9.03 32.49 12.51
N ASN A 81 -9.00 31.62 13.53
CA ASN A 81 -7.76 31.03 14.04
C ASN A 81 -7.42 29.66 13.43
N ILE A 82 -8.22 29.13 12.49
CA ILE A 82 -8.08 27.75 11.98
C ILE A 82 -7.04 27.62 10.88
N GLY A 83 -6.59 28.70 10.24
CA GLY A 83 -5.44 28.63 9.31
C GLY A 83 -4.21 27.96 9.94
N ALA A 84 -3.97 28.21 11.24
CA ALA A 84 -2.91 27.57 12.00
C ALA A 84 -3.20 26.07 12.26
N TYR A 85 -4.44 25.71 12.57
CA TYR A 85 -4.84 24.32 12.84
C TYR A 85 -4.90 23.46 11.57
N GLN A 86 -5.29 24.02 10.41
CA GLN A 86 -5.30 23.31 9.13
C GLN A 86 -3.89 22.96 8.67
N ALA A 87 -2.94 23.89 8.78
CA ALA A 87 -1.53 23.62 8.46
C ALA A 87 -0.94 22.54 9.37
N GLN A 88 -1.28 22.60 10.67
CA GLN A 88 -0.82 21.62 11.65
C GLN A 88 -1.44 20.24 11.40
N MET A 89 -2.77 20.15 11.20
CA MET A 89 -3.47 18.91 10.85
C MET A 89 -3.00 18.31 9.53
N ALA A 90 -2.80 19.12 8.48
CA ALA A 90 -2.29 18.63 7.20
C ALA A 90 -0.87 18.05 7.34
N SER A 91 -0.01 18.66 8.18
CA SER A 91 1.34 18.13 8.44
C SER A 91 1.32 16.85 9.28
N GLU A 92 0.40 16.73 10.25
CA GLU A 92 0.25 15.54 11.09
C GLU A 92 -0.34 14.37 10.29
N ILE A 93 -1.33 14.63 9.43
CA ILE A 93 -1.89 13.63 8.50
C ILE A 93 -0.81 13.20 7.48
N GLY A 94 -0.01 14.13 6.96
CA GLY A 94 1.07 13.83 6.04
C GLY A 94 2.15 12.92 6.65
N LYS A 95 2.55 13.19 7.90
CA LYS A 95 3.54 12.37 8.62
C LYS A 95 3.00 10.99 8.99
N MET A 96 1.75 10.90 9.46
CA MET A 96 1.11 9.59 9.73
C MET A 96 0.92 8.78 8.43
N ALA A 97 0.50 9.42 7.34
CA ALA A 97 0.32 8.76 6.04
C ALA A 97 1.64 8.23 5.47
N GLN A 98 2.76 8.96 5.64
CA GLN A 98 4.08 8.51 5.19
C GLN A 98 4.59 7.30 5.99
N HIS A 99 4.41 7.30 7.32
CA HIS A 99 4.82 6.16 8.15
C HIS A 99 3.99 4.89 7.86
N HIS A 100 2.68 5.02 7.63
CA HIS A 100 1.84 3.88 7.26
C HIS A 100 2.13 3.37 5.83
N THR A 101 2.42 4.25 4.89
CA THR A 101 2.71 3.85 3.50
C THR A 101 4.07 3.16 3.38
N ALA A 102 5.11 3.67 4.06
CA ALA A 102 6.47 3.11 3.99
C ALA A 102 6.56 1.72 4.64
N THR A 103 5.89 1.52 5.77
CA THR A 103 5.89 0.22 6.46
C THR A 103 5.16 -0.86 5.66
N MET A 104 4.04 -0.53 5.00
CA MET A 104 3.32 -1.46 4.12
C MET A 104 4.16 -1.93 2.93
N LEU A 105 4.91 -1.01 2.30
CA LEU A 105 5.81 -1.35 1.20
C LEU A 105 6.97 -2.24 1.66
N ALA A 106 7.56 -1.95 2.83
CA ALA A 106 8.63 -2.76 3.40
C ALA A 106 8.16 -4.19 3.71
N VAL A 107 7.02 -4.36 4.39
CA VAL A 107 6.45 -5.67 4.71
C VAL A 107 6.15 -6.47 3.45
N THR A 108 5.51 -5.83 2.48
CA THR A 108 5.17 -6.45 1.18
C THR A 108 6.43 -6.91 0.45
N GLY A 109 7.44 -6.04 0.35
CA GLY A 109 8.73 -6.38 -0.27
C GLY A 109 9.44 -7.53 0.42
N THR A 110 9.37 -7.59 1.76
CA THR A 110 9.98 -8.68 2.54
C THR A 110 9.31 -10.02 2.25
N ILE A 111 7.97 -10.05 2.17
CA ILE A 111 7.20 -11.26 1.83
C ILE A 111 7.49 -11.70 0.39
N PHE A 112 7.54 -10.77 -0.57
CA PHE A 112 7.90 -11.10 -1.95
C PHE A 112 9.31 -11.67 -2.08
N ALA A 113 10.29 -11.07 -1.40
CA ALA A 113 11.66 -11.58 -1.38
C ALA A 113 11.73 -12.98 -0.74
N ALA A 114 11.06 -13.19 0.40
CA ALA A 114 11.05 -14.47 1.10
C ALA A 114 10.39 -15.58 0.26
N THR A 115 9.25 -15.29 -0.38
CA THR A 115 8.58 -16.24 -1.28
C THR A 115 9.43 -16.57 -2.49
N PHE A 116 10.10 -15.59 -3.10
CA PHE A 116 11.01 -15.81 -4.22
C PHE A 116 12.22 -16.69 -3.83
N ILE A 117 12.84 -16.39 -2.69
CA ILE A 117 13.97 -17.18 -2.14
C ILE A 117 13.53 -18.62 -1.86
N MET A 118 12.35 -18.82 -1.28
CA MET A 118 11.80 -20.15 -1.01
C MET A 118 11.61 -20.96 -2.29
N VAL A 119 11.07 -20.35 -3.35
CA VAL A 119 10.90 -21.02 -4.66
C VAL A 119 12.25 -21.42 -5.26
N LEU A 120 13.25 -20.53 -5.21
CA LEU A 120 14.59 -20.83 -5.71
C LEU A 120 15.26 -21.95 -4.92
N PHE A 121 15.10 -21.97 -3.60
CA PHE A 121 15.63 -23.03 -2.74
C PHE A 121 15.04 -24.39 -3.10
N VAL A 122 13.71 -24.48 -3.25
CA VAL A 122 13.02 -25.72 -3.66
C VAL A 122 13.50 -26.17 -5.04
N ALA A 123 13.54 -25.28 -6.02
CA ALA A 123 14.01 -25.59 -7.36
C ALA A 123 15.45 -26.13 -7.36
N PHE A 124 16.35 -25.47 -6.62
CA PHE A 124 17.75 -25.90 -6.49
C PHE A 124 17.88 -27.26 -5.79
N SER A 125 17.10 -27.49 -4.73
CA SER A 125 17.12 -28.76 -3.99
C SER A 125 16.72 -29.95 -4.87
N ILE A 126 15.69 -29.78 -5.71
CA ILE A 126 15.19 -30.80 -6.63
C ILE A 126 16.22 -31.06 -7.72
N VAL A 127 16.77 -30.02 -8.35
CA VAL A 127 17.79 -30.17 -9.40
C VAL A 127 19.02 -30.88 -8.87
N ARG A 128 19.48 -30.54 -7.65
CA ARG A 128 20.62 -31.21 -7.03
C ARG A 128 20.33 -32.69 -6.75
N ALA A 129 19.14 -33.01 -6.26
CA ALA A 129 18.72 -34.39 -6.00
C ALA A 129 18.65 -35.22 -7.30
N LEU A 130 18.10 -34.67 -8.37
CA LEU A 130 18.02 -35.33 -9.68
C LEU A 130 19.41 -35.57 -10.30
N ARG A 131 20.32 -34.59 -10.21
CA ARG A 131 21.71 -34.76 -10.69
C ARG A 131 22.44 -35.86 -9.95
N ALA A 132 22.33 -35.90 -8.62
CA ALA A 132 22.91 -36.96 -7.81
C ALA A 132 22.36 -38.34 -8.20
N MET A 133 21.06 -38.44 -8.50
CA MET A 133 20.44 -39.68 -8.97
C MET A 133 20.97 -40.11 -10.35
N ILE A 134 21.07 -39.18 -11.31
CA ILE A 134 21.59 -39.46 -12.66
C ILE A 134 23.06 -39.90 -12.63
N GLU A 135 23.89 -39.25 -11.81
CA GLU A 135 25.30 -39.63 -11.63
C GLU A 135 25.44 -40.97 -10.90
N SER A 136 24.53 -41.27 -9.96
CA SER A 136 24.52 -42.53 -9.25
C SER A 136 24.11 -43.73 -10.10
N PHE A 137 23.50 -43.51 -11.28
CA PHE A 137 23.20 -44.59 -12.22
C PHE A 137 24.51 -45.17 -12.75
N PRO A 138 24.96 -46.34 -12.28
CA PRO A 138 26.15 -46.95 -12.83
C PRO A 138 25.81 -47.26 -14.27
N ARG A 139 26.65 -46.85 -15.23
CA ARG A 139 26.53 -47.34 -16.62
C ARG A 139 26.74 -48.86 -16.59
N HIS A 140 25.67 -49.60 -16.31
CA HIS A 140 25.65 -51.06 -16.20
C HIS A 140 25.67 -51.72 -17.59
N ARG A 141 26.36 -51.11 -18.55
CA ARG A 141 26.72 -51.68 -19.84
C ARG A 141 28.05 -51.10 -20.28
N ARG A 142 29.15 -51.80 -19.94
CA ARG A 142 30.36 -52.04 -20.75
C ARG A 142 31.47 -52.65 -19.88
N ARG A 143 31.21 -53.82 -19.30
CA ARG A 143 32.27 -54.70 -18.74
C ARG A 143 32.05 -56.16 -19.12
N ARG A 144 31.85 -56.44 -20.41
CA ARG A 144 32.06 -57.79 -20.97
C ARG A 144 32.46 -57.72 -22.44
N ARG A 145 33.69 -57.29 -22.70
CA ARG A 145 34.52 -57.76 -23.84
C ARG A 145 35.98 -57.51 -23.49
N ARG A 146 36.55 -58.35 -22.61
CA ARG A 146 38.00 -58.60 -22.65
C ARG A 146 38.23 -59.52 -23.87
N PRO A 147 39.12 -59.18 -24.81
CA PRO A 147 39.54 -60.14 -25.82
C PRO A 147 40.24 -61.30 -25.10
N ASP A 148 39.86 -62.52 -25.46
CA ASP A 148 40.46 -63.76 -24.94
C ASP A 148 41.96 -63.80 -25.31
N PRO A 149 42.88 -64.07 -24.35
CA PRO A 149 44.31 -64.17 -24.63
C PRO A 149 44.69 -65.31 -25.60
N ALA A 150 43.76 -66.21 -25.92
CA ALA A 150 44.03 -67.41 -26.70
C ALA A 150 44.23 -67.19 -28.22
N TYR A 151 44.03 -65.99 -28.77
CA TYR A 151 44.32 -65.70 -30.19
C TYR A 151 45.61 -64.89 -30.37
N ARG A 152 46.75 -65.52 -30.03
CA ARG A 152 48.08 -65.02 -30.38
C ARG A 152 48.40 -65.45 -31.82
N ASN A 153 48.31 -64.51 -32.76
CA ASN A 153 48.56 -64.72 -34.19
C ASN A 153 49.90 -65.49 -34.45
N PRO A 154 49.88 -66.68 -35.09
CA PRO A 154 51.08 -67.46 -35.39
C PRO A 154 52.08 -66.77 -36.31
N LEU A 155 51.63 -65.78 -37.10
CA LEU A 155 52.47 -65.09 -38.09
C LEU A 155 53.47 -64.12 -37.44
N ALA A 156 53.25 -63.70 -36.19
CA ALA A 156 54.15 -62.79 -35.47
C ALA A 156 55.50 -63.45 -35.08
N ARG A 157 55.60 -64.79 -35.09
CA ARG A 157 56.87 -65.48 -34.80
C ARG A 157 57.81 -65.59 -35.99
N ARG A 158 57.31 -65.44 -37.23
CA ARG A 158 58.12 -65.67 -38.44
C ARG A 158 59.06 -64.50 -38.77
N ASN A 159 58.70 -63.26 -38.42
CA ASN A 159 59.54 -62.08 -38.73
C ASN A 159 60.67 -61.78 -37.73
N ARG A 160 60.75 -62.46 -36.58
CA ARG A 160 61.90 -62.30 -35.65
C ARG A 160 63.10 -63.19 -35.98
N ARG A 161 62.96 -64.18 -36.86
CA ARG A 161 64.08 -65.03 -37.30
C ARG A 161 64.73 -64.57 -38.61
N ALA A 162 64.14 -63.60 -39.32
CA ALA A 162 64.67 -63.12 -40.60
C ALA A 162 65.51 -61.82 -40.49
N GLY A 163 65.59 -61.19 -39.32
CA GLY A 163 66.34 -59.93 -39.12
C GLY A 163 67.74 -60.08 -38.55
N GLY A 164 68.30 -61.30 -38.49
CA GLY A 164 69.55 -61.60 -37.76
C GLY A 164 70.72 -62.12 -38.59
N MET A 165 70.65 -62.17 -39.92
CA MET A 165 71.75 -62.66 -40.77
C MET A 165 71.87 -61.84 -42.05
N VAL A 166 72.55 -60.70 -41.97
CA VAL A 166 73.29 -60.12 -43.11
C VAL A 166 74.54 -59.45 -42.56
N GLN A 167 75.65 -60.20 -42.49
CA GLN A 167 77.02 -59.66 -42.55
C GLN A 167 78.02 -60.81 -42.74
N HIS A 168 78.97 -60.58 -43.66
CA HIS A 168 80.17 -61.37 -44.00
C HIS A 168 79.95 -62.68 -44.79
N ILE A 169 80.59 -62.91 -45.95
CA ILE A 169 82.02 -63.30 -46.15
C ILE A 169 82.41 -63.20 -47.66
N PRO A 170 83.72 -63.06 -48.02
CA PRO A 170 84.23 -62.59 -49.31
C PRO A 170 84.68 -63.71 -50.28
N GLY A 171 85.08 -63.31 -51.50
CA GLY A 171 85.69 -64.15 -52.54
C GLY A 171 85.58 -63.49 -53.90
#